data_AF-A0A7V8XXU9-F1
#
_entry.id   AF-A0A7V8XXU9-F1
#
_cell.length_a   1.000
_cell.length_b   1.000
_cell.length_c   1.000
_cell.angle_alpha   90.00
_cell.angle_beta   90.00
_cell.angle_gamma   90.00
#
_symmetry.space_group_name_H-M   'P 1'
#
loop_
_entity.id
_entity.type
_entity.pdbx_description
1 polymer ?
#
loop_
_entity_poly.entity_id
_entity_poly.type
_entity_poly.pdbx_seq_one_letter_code
_entity_poly.pdbx_strand_id
1 'polypeptide(L)'
;MNGGFAPDHFINFERIPESSWQAENRFVFLADVRAKTGMDLPEAGLSPFHILELFQRLRVAFGEWRAGPDVKTRRWIEQRIVNDAGLLGHYVTDGANPLHTTIHHHGWIGENPKAYATDREIHARFEGLYVHAQVKLGDLMPEMKQPPRVLSEPRRDILAFLKASHTYVDEFYTIDKQSPFNSLTTAPQNKQFTVARLVFGAEMLRDLWWTAWVTSVDPRTTASAAPRAGGTGPIPLP
;
A
#
# COMPACT_ATOMS: atom_id res chain seq x y z
N MET A 1 -1.97 7.28 -14.65
CA MET A 1 -3.02 6.37 -14.15
C MET A 1 -4.39 6.96 -14.48
N ASN A 2 -5.14 6.38 -15.43
CA ASN A 2 -6.50 6.81 -15.76
C ASN A 2 -7.48 5.65 -15.51
N GLY A 3 -8.57 5.89 -14.78
CA GLY A 3 -9.60 4.89 -14.50
C GLY A 3 -10.21 5.01 -13.10
N GLY A 4 -11.33 4.32 -12.83
CA GLY A 4 -12.05 4.40 -11.55
C GLY A 4 -11.27 3.94 -10.31
N PHE A 5 -10.20 3.14 -10.50
CA PHE A 5 -9.33 2.65 -9.42
C PHE A 5 -8.03 3.44 -9.28
N ALA A 6 -7.79 4.45 -10.13
CA ALA A 6 -6.59 5.28 -10.05
C ALA A 6 -6.32 5.86 -8.64
N PRO A 7 -7.33 6.29 -7.86
CA PRO A 7 -7.11 6.79 -6.51
C PRO A 7 -6.50 5.78 -5.54
N ASP A 8 -6.67 4.47 -5.76
CA ASP A 8 -6.13 3.45 -4.84
C ASP A 8 -4.60 3.29 -4.96
N HIS A 9 -3.98 3.83 -6.02
CA HIS A 9 -2.55 3.71 -6.28
C HIS A 9 -1.68 4.72 -5.51
N PHE A 10 -2.26 5.80 -5.01
CA PHE A 10 -1.49 6.90 -4.45
C PHE A 10 -2.15 7.53 -3.22
N ILE A 11 -1.40 8.43 -2.59
CA ILE A 11 -1.88 9.38 -1.58
C ILE A 11 -1.15 10.71 -1.75
N ASN A 12 -1.87 11.84 -1.79
CA ASN A 12 -1.26 13.15 -1.95
C ASN A 12 -1.10 13.84 -0.60
N PHE A 13 -0.11 13.42 0.19
CA PHE A 13 0.05 13.85 1.60
C PHE A 13 0.04 15.37 1.80
N GLU A 14 0.56 16.14 0.85
CA GLU A 14 0.61 17.61 0.92
C GLU A 14 -0.78 18.26 0.96
N ARG A 15 -1.81 17.53 0.52
CA ARG A 15 -3.18 18.02 0.46
C ARG A 15 -4.10 17.41 1.53
N ILE A 16 -3.59 16.53 2.38
CA ILE A 16 -4.40 15.86 3.39
C ILE A 16 -4.23 16.55 4.75
N PRO A 17 -5.30 17.12 5.34
CA PRO A 17 -5.25 17.61 6.71
C PRO A 17 -4.90 16.48 7.69
N GLU A 18 -3.96 16.70 8.61
CA GLU A 18 -3.51 15.65 9.54
C GLU A 18 -4.67 15.07 10.39
N SER A 19 -5.67 15.89 10.71
CA SER A 19 -6.86 15.44 11.44
C SER A 19 -7.73 14.43 10.67
N SER A 20 -7.63 14.38 9.34
CA SER A 20 -8.41 13.46 8.50
C SER A 20 -8.02 11.99 8.69
N TRP A 21 -6.83 11.70 9.22
CA TRP A 21 -6.36 10.32 9.45
C TRP A 21 -7.13 9.56 10.54
N GLN A 22 -7.92 10.27 11.34
CA GLN A 22 -8.84 9.70 12.34
C GLN A 22 -10.07 9.03 11.70
N ALA A 23 -10.32 9.26 10.41
CA ALA A 23 -11.49 8.73 9.72
C ALA A 23 -11.52 7.20 9.67
N GLU A 24 -12.58 6.57 10.14
CA GLU A 24 -12.65 5.10 10.30
C GLU A 24 -12.49 4.31 9.00
N ASN A 25 -12.96 4.86 7.87
CA ASN A 25 -12.92 4.22 6.57
C ASN A 25 -12.70 5.24 5.44
N ARG A 26 -12.44 4.74 4.22
CA ARG A 26 -12.16 5.58 3.03
C ARG A 26 -13.27 6.60 2.73
N PHE A 27 -14.54 6.27 2.97
CA PHE A 27 -15.65 7.18 2.65
C PHE A 27 -15.74 8.34 3.64
N VAL A 28 -15.57 8.06 4.93
CA VAL A 28 -15.48 9.10 5.97
C VAL A 28 -14.25 9.98 5.73
N PHE A 29 -13.12 9.38 5.34
CA PHE A 29 -11.90 10.11 4.99
C PHE A 29 -12.14 11.09 3.84
N LEU A 30 -12.71 10.60 2.74
CA LEU A 30 -13.01 11.41 1.56
C LEU A 30 -13.99 12.55 1.89
N ALA A 31 -15.05 12.27 2.65
CA ALA A 31 -16.01 13.28 3.06
C ALA A 31 -15.35 14.37 3.93
N ASP A 32 -14.51 13.99 4.89
CA ASP A 32 -13.79 14.91 5.76
C ASP A 32 -12.76 15.77 5.00
N VAL A 33 -11.96 15.15 4.13
CA VAL A 33 -11.00 15.86 3.27
C VAL A 33 -11.72 16.88 2.38
N ARG A 34 -12.84 16.49 1.73
CA ARG A 34 -13.64 17.39 0.91
C ARG A 34 -14.20 18.55 1.71
N ALA A 35 -14.76 18.28 2.89
CA ALA A 35 -15.33 19.32 3.74
C ALA A 35 -14.28 20.35 4.17
N LYS A 36 -13.02 19.94 4.38
CA LYS A 36 -11.93 20.81 4.85
C LYS A 36 -11.17 21.54 3.74
N THR A 37 -11.09 20.96 2.55
CA THR A 37 -10.18 21.45 1.49
C THR A 37 -10.91 21.88 0.22
N GLY A 38 -12.16 21.46 0.02
CA GLY A 38 -12.89 21.67 -1.24
C GLY A 38 -12.38 20.84 -2.43
N MET A 39 -11.37 19.99 -2.22
CA MET A 39 -10.78 19.11 -3.22
C MET A 39 -11.79 18.10 -3.80
N ASP A 40 -11.61 17.72 -5.07
CA ASP A 40 -12.33 16.58 -5.65
C ASP A 40 -11.85 15.24 -5.06
N LEU A 41 -12.80 14.38 -4.70
CA LEU A 41 -12.56 13.17 -3.91
C LEU A 41 -11.43 12.26 -4.44
N PRO A 42 -11.32 12.00 -5.76
CA PRO A 42 -10.26 11.15 -6.31
C PRO A 42 -8.85 11.71 -6.10
N GLU A 43 -8.69 13.03 -5.97
CA GLU A 43 -7.38 13.68 -5.86
C GLU A 43 -6.70 13.45 -4.51
N ALA A 44 -7.45 13.06 -3.47
CA ALA A 44 -6.86 12.78 -2.17
C ALA A 44 -5.91 11.57 -2.25
N GLY A 45 -6.31 10.55 -3.00
CA GLY A 45 -5.70 9.23 -3.00
C GLY A 45 -6.16 8.37 -1.81
N LEU A 46 -6.19 7.05 -2.01
CA LEU A 46 -6.80 6.06 -1.13
C LEU A 46 -5.87 4.88 -0.81
N SER A 47 -4.61 4.93 -1.23
CA SER A 47 -3.67 3.82 -1.02
C SER A 47 -3.55 3.34 0.44
N PRO A 48 -3.60 4.18 1.51
CA PRO A 48 -3.56 3.68 2.88
C PRO A 48 -4.74 2.76 3.21
N PHE A 49 -5.93 3.11 2.72
CA PHE A 49 -7.15 2.32 2.95
C PHE A 49 -7.17 1.06 2.10
N HIS A 50 -6.77 1.16 0.83
CA HIS A 50 -6.79 0.02 -0.07
C HIS A 50 -5.80 -1.07 0.34
N ILE A 51 -4.59 -0.70 0.76
CA ILE A 51 -3.61 -1.64 1.32
C ILE A 51 -4.19 -2.33 2.57
N LEU A 52 -4.81 -1.56 3.47
CA LEU A 52 -5.41 -2.11 4.69
C LEU A 52 -6.54 -3.11 4.39
N GLU A 53 -7.41 -2.79 3.43
CA GLU A 53 -8.53 -3.65 3.03
C GLU A 53 -8.06 -4.94 2.37
N LEU A 54 -7.05 -4.86 1.49
CA LEU A 54 -6.42 -6.05 0.89
C LEU A 54 -5.74 -6.93 1.94
N PHE A 55 -5.03 -6.31 2.90
CA PHE A 55 -4.47 -7.04 4.05
C PHE A 55 -5.56 -7.75 4.86
N GLN A 56 -6.67 -7.07 5.16
CA GLN A 56 -7.79 -7.65 5.91
C GLN A 56 -8.44 -8.81 5.15
N ARG A 57 -8.65 -8.66 3.83
CA ARG A 57 -9.15 -9.73 2.95
C ARG A 57 -8.23 -10.94 2.98
N LEU A 58 -6.93 -10.73 2.85
CA LEU A 58 -5.92 -11.79 2.88
C LEU A 58 -5.94 -12.55 4.23
N ARG A 59 -6.02 -11.81 5.35
CA ARG A 59 -6.12 -12.41 6.69
C ARG A 59 -7.37 -13.27 6.85
N VAL A 60 -8.52 -12.81 6.35
CA VAL A 60 -9.77 -13.60 6.36
C VAL A 60 -9.63 -14.84 5.48
N ALA A 61 -9.10 -14.71 4.26
CA ALA A 61 -8.93 -15.83 3.34
C ALA A 61 -8.03 -16.93 3.91
N PHE A 62 -6.97 -16.58 4.65
CA PHE A 62 -6.17 -17.57 5.37
C PHE A 62 -6.98 -18.29 6.46
N GLY A 63 -7.85 -17.58 7.19
CA GLY A 63 -8.76 -18.19 8.16
C GLY A 63 -9.74 -19.17 7.51
N GLU A 64 -10.34 -18.78 6.39
CA GLU A 64 -11.20 -19.63 5.56
C GLU A 64 -10.45 -20.88 5.07
N TRP A 65 -9.20 -20.74 4.63
CA TRP A 65 -8.36 -21.86 4.19
C TRP A 65 -8.10 -22.86 5.31
N ARG A 66 -7.78 -22.38 6.53
CA ARG A 66 -7.62 -23.24 7.72
C ARG A 66 -8.91 -24.00 8.01
N ALA A 67 -10.05 -23.32 7.91
CA ALA A 67 -11.38 -23.87 8.14
C ALA A 67 -11.89 -24.81 7.03
N GLY A 68 -11.25 -24.82 5.86
CA GLY A 68 -11.68 -25.59 4.69
C GLY A 68 -11.89 -27.09 5.02
N PRO A 69 -13.07 -27.66 4.70
CA PRO A 69 -13.43 -29.02 5.11
C PRO A 69 -12.72 -30.12 4.30
N ASP A 70 -12.24 -29.79 3.10
CA ASP A 70 -11.62 -30.72 2.18
C ASP A 70 -10.57 -30.03 1.28
N VAL A 71 -9.78 -30.85 0.57
CA VAL A 71 -8.71 -30.38 -0.32
C VAL A 71 -9.24 -29.53 -1.48
N LYS A 72 -10.43 -29.84 -2.01
CA LYS A 72 -10.99 -29.12 -3.15
C LYS A 72 -11.38 -27.70 -2.74
N THR A 73 -12.08 -27.54 -1.62
CA THR A 73 -12.43 -26.23 -1.06
C THR A 73 -11.18 -25.39 -0.75
N ARG A 74 -10.15 -26.00 -0.14
CA ARG A 74 -8.88 -25.29 0.13
C ARG A 74 -8.20 -24.79 -1.14
N ARG A 75 -8.17 -25.57 -2.22
CA ARG A 75 -7.58 -25.14 -3.50
C ARG A 75 -8.26 -23.92 -4.12
N TRP A 76 -9.59 -23.82 -4.03
CA TRP A 76 -10.29 -22.62 -4.50
C TRP A 76 -9.93 -21.38 -3.68
N ILE A 77 -9.79 -21.54 -2.35
CA ILE A 77 -9.38 -20.46 -1.47
C ILE A 77 -7.92 -20.08 -1.72
N GLU A 78 -7.02 -21.03 -1.98
CA GLU A 78 -5.62 -20.77 -2.35
C GLU A 78 -5.51 -19.87 -3.59
N GLN A 79 -6.33 -20.12 -4.62
CA GLN A 79 -6.34 -19.25 -5.82
C GLN A 79 -6.74 -17.82 -5.49
N ARG A 80 -7.74 -17.64 -4.60
CA ARG A 80 -8.13 -16.31 -4.10
C ARG A 80 -7.03 -15.65 -3.29
N ILE A 81 -6.36 -16.41 -2.41
CA ILE A 81 -5.21 -15.94 -1.62
C ILE A 81 -4.10 -15.45 -2.55
N VAL A 82 -3.74 -16.21 -3.58
CA VAL A 82 -2.69 -15.82 -4.54
C VAL A 82 -3.06 -14.54 -5.26
N ASN A 83 -4.31 -14.39 -5.70
CA ASN A 83 -4.79 -13.17 -6.32
C ASN A 83 -4.71 -11.96 -5.36
N ASP A 84 -5.29 -12.08 -4.16
CA ASP A 84 -5.32 -10.98 -3.18
C ASP A 84 -3.91 -10.63 -2.67
N ALA A 85 -3.02 -11.62 -2.53
CA ALA A 85 -1.61 -11.40 -2.20
C ALA A 85 -0.88 -10.65 -3.31
N GLY A 86 -1.12 -11.00 -4.58
CA GLY A 86 -0.56 -10.30 -5.74
C GLY A 86 -1.03 -8.84 -5.83
N LEU A 87 -2.34 -8.61 -5.65
CA LEU A 87 -2.89 -7.25 -5.58
C LEU A 87 -2.28 -6.46 -4.42
N LEU A 88 -2.21 -7.04 -3.22
CA LEU A 88 -1.55 -6.38 -2.09
C LEU A 88 -0.10 -6.03 -2.40
N GLY A 89 0.61 -6.93 -3.11
CA GLY A 89 1.96 -6.69 -3.60
C GLY A 89 2.06 -5.43 -4.44
N HIS A 90 1.20 -5.31 -5.46
CA HIS A 90 1.11 -4.13 -6.33
C HIS A 90 1.02 -2.83 -5.53
N TYR A 91 0.00 -2.71 -4.66
CA TYR A 91 -0.27 -1.45 -3.97
C TYR A 91 0.74 -1.11 -2.86
N VAL A 92 1.33 -2.12 -2.21
CA VAL A 92 2.41 -1.88 -1.24
C VAL A 92 3.67 -1.38 -1.95
N THR A 93 4.02 -1.95 -3.11
CA THR A 93 5.20 -1.50 -3.86
C THR A 93 5.01 -0.13 -4.49
N ASP A 94 3.79 0.20 -4.94
CA ASP A 94 3.40 1.57 -5.31
C ASP A 94 3.68 2.52 -4.14
N GLY A 95 3.22 2.18 -2.93
CA GLY A 95 3.46 2.99 -1.72
C GLY A 95 4.94 3.16 -1.34
N ALA A 96 5.84 2.30 -1.80
CA ALA A 96 7.28 2.43 -1.57
C ALA A 96 7.97 3.40 -2.55
N ASN A 97 7.34 3.70 -3.68
CA ASN A 97 7.73 4.73 -4.63
C ASN A 97 7.30 6.11 -4.10
N PRO A 98 8.23 7.04 -3.81
CA PRO A 98 7.87 8.35 -3.28
C PRO A 98 6.93 9.12 -4.20
N LEU A 99 6.98 8.90 -5.52
CA LEU A 99 6.08 9.53 -6.48
C LEU A 99 4.62 9.06 -6.35
N HIS A 100 4.30 8.00 -5.62
CA HIS A 100 2.90 7.64 -5.30
C HIS A 100 2.40 8.29 -4.00
N THR A 101 3.22 9.14 -3.38
CA THR A 101 2.91 9.75 -2.09
C THR A 101 2.87 11.28 -2.14
N THR A 102 2.82 11.86 -3.33
CA THR A 102 3.00 13.30 -3.56
C THR A 102 2.18 13.85 -4.72
N ILE A 103 1.79 15.11 -4.61
CA ILE A 103 1.26 15.87 -5.76
C ILE A 103 2.30 16.05 -6.88
N HIS A 104 3.59 15.94 -6.59
CA HIS A 104 4.70 16.09 -7.54
C HIS A 104 5.01 14.79 -8.27
N HIS A 105 4.01 14.00 -8.63
CA HIS A 105 4.23 12.65 -9.18
C HIS A 105 4.51 12.65 -10.68
N HIS A 106 4.10 13.69 -11.42
CA HIS A 106 4.40 13.91 -12.84
C HIS A 106 5.16 15.23 -13.05
N GLY A 107 6.21 15.44 -12.24
CA GLY A 107 6.99 16.66 -12.22
C GLY A 107 6.62 17.59 -11.06
N TRP A 108 7.55 18.46 -10.69
CA TRP A 108 7.37 19.44 -9.61
C TRP A 108 6.26 20.45 -9.95
N ILE A 109 5.48 20.84 -8.94
CA ILE A 109 4.32 21.75 -9.09
C ILE A 109 4.48 22.90 -8.08
N GLY A 110 4.15 24.12 -8.48
CA GLY A 110 4.23 25.30 -7.62
C GLY A 110 5.65 25.90 -7.58
N GLU A 111 6.00 26.54 -6.46
CA GLU A 111 7.32 27.16 -6.30
C GLU A 111 8.43 26.11 -6.39
N ASN A 112 9.42 26.36 -7.26
CA ASN A 112 10.50 25.41 -7.56
C ASN A 112 11.89 26.06 -7.41
N PRO A 113 12.27 26.54 -6.21
CA PRO A 113 13.56 27.22 -6.00
C PRO A 113 14.76 26.29 -6.21
N LYS A 114 14.56 24.98 -6.06
CA LYS A 114 15.59 23.95 -6.30
C LYS A 114 15.71 23.56 -7.77
N ALA A 115 14.90 24.13 -8.68
CA ALA A 115 14.91 23.84 -10.11
C ALA A 115 14.86 22.33 -10.42
N TYR A 116 13.94 21.63 -9.76
CA TYR A 116 13.64 20.23 -10.02
C TYR A 116 12.90 20.05 -11.34
N ALA A 117 12.95 18.84 -11.88
CA ALA A 117 12.28 18.48 -13.11
C ALA A 117 10.76 18.71 -13.02
N THR A 118 10.20 19.29 -14.07
CA THR A 118 8.76 19.53 -14.23
C THR A 118 8.18 18.71 -15.38
N ASP A 119 8.95 17.76 -15.91
CA ASP A 119 8.49 16.90 -16.99
C ASP A 119 7.47 15.87 -16.48
N ARG A 120 6.48 15.58 -17.31
CA ARG A 120 5.40 14.64 -16.97
C ARG A 120 5.83 13.18 -17.04
N GLU A 121 7.01 12.91 -17.60
CA GLU A 121 7.51 11.56 -17.84
C GLU A 121 8.31 11.00 -16.66
N ILE A 122 8.70 11.83 -15.70
CA ILE A 122 9.55 11.42 -14.56
C ILE A 122 9.04 10.17 -13.83
N HIS A 123 7.72 10.03 -13.71
CA HIS A 123 7.06 8.87 -13.14
C HIS A 123 7.43 7.59 -13.89
N ALA A 124 7.13 7.55 -15.19
CA ALA A 124 7.33 6.40 -16.06
C ALA A 124 8.82 6.12 -16.31
N ARG A 125 9.64 7.18 -16.36
CA ARG A 125 11.10 7.08 -16.49
C ARG A 125 11.72 6.34 -15.31
N PHE A 126 11.25 6.59 -14.10
CA PHE A 126 11.74 5.92 -12.90
C PHE A 126 11.22 4.49 -12.78
N GLU A 127 9.91 4.32 -12.55
CA GLU A 127 9.36 3.02 -12.14
C GLU A 127 9.30 1.99 -13.29
N GLY A 128 9.24 2.48 -14.53
CA GLY A 128 9.25 1.65 -15.72
C GLY A 128 10.66 1.51 -16.28
N LEU A 129 11.14 2.56 -16.96
CA LEU A 129 12.34 2.47 -17.81
C LEU A 129 13.62 2.19 -17.01
N TYR A 130 13.87 2.95 -15.95
CA TYR A 130 15.07 2.80 -15.13
C TYR A 130 15.06 1.48 -14.36
N VAL A 131 13.99 1.19 -13.62
CA VAL A 131 13.87 -0.05 -12.86
C VAL A 131 14.01 -1.26 -13.78
N HIS A 132 13.36 -1.28 -14.95
CA HIS A 132 13.47 -2.42 -15.87
C HIS A 132 14.90 -2.62 -16.40
N ALA A 133 15.60 -1.54 -16.75
CA ALA A 133 16.93 -1.63 -17.36
C ALA A 133 18.04 -1.91 -16.34
N GLN A 134 17.93 -1.34 -15.14
CA GLN A 134 19.02 -1.29 -14.18
C GLN A 134 18.78 -2.24 -13.00
N VAL A 135 17.52 -2.53 -12.66
CA VAL A 135 16.95 -3.40 -11.61
C VAL A 135 17.06 -4.93 -11.78
N LYS A 136 17.67 -5.73 -10.90
CA LYS A 136 17.48 -7.19 -10.88
C LYS A 136 17.15 -7.69 -9.48
N LEU A 137 16.44 -8.81 -9.40
CA LEU A 137 16.09 -9.45 -8.11
C LEU A 137 17.33 -9.71 -7.24
N GLY A 138 18.44 -10.12 -7.86
CA GLY A 138 19.71 -10.36 -7.17
C GLY A 138 20.31 -9.13 -6.48
N ASP A 139 19.87 -7.92 -6.84
CA ASP A 139 20.30 -6.69 -6.16
C ASP A 139 19.55 -6.44 -4.85
N LEU A 140 18.32 -6.97 -4.74
CA LEU A 140 17.45 -6.76 -3.57
C LEU A 140 17.72 -7.80 -2.48
N MET A 141 17.90 -9.06 -2.89
CA MET A 141 18.02 -10.20 -1.96
C MET A 141 19.10 -10.01 -0.88
N PRO A 142 20.31 -9.50 -1.17
CA PRO A 142 21.33 -9.26 -0.15
C PRO A 142 20.97 -8.15 0.85
N GLU A 143 20.07 -7.25 0.47
CA GLU A 143 19.67 -6.11 1.29
C GLU A 143 18.45 -6.39 2.18
N MET A 144 17.67 -7.43 1.89
CA MET A 144 16.56 -7.90 2.73
C MET A 144 17.06 -8.66 3.96
N LYS A 145 17.70 -7.94 4.88
CA LYS A 145 18.44 -8.50 6.03
C LYS A 145 17.55 -8.79 7.24
N GLN A 146 16.40 -8.12 7.36
CA GLN A 146 15.53 -8.25 8.53
C GLN A 146 14.63 -9.49 8.43
N PRO A 147 14.31 -10.17 9.54
CA PRO A 147 13.28 -11.21 9.53
C PRO A 147 11.87 -10.61 9.41
N PRO A 148 10.84 -11.40 9.04
CA PRO A 148 9.45 -10.95 9.06
C PRO A 148 9.01 -10.45 10.44
N ARG A 149 8.34 -9.30 10.48
CA ARG A 149 7.71 -8.74 11.69
C ARG A 149 6.21 -9.02 11.70
N VAL A 150 5.66 -9.24 12.88
CA VAL A 150 4.20 -9.20 13.11
C VAL A 150 3.79 -7.76 13.42
N LEU A 151 2.98 -7.15 12.56
CA LEU A 151 2.45 -5.80 12.75
C LEU A 151 1.38 -5.82 13.83
N SER A 152 1.57 -5.07 14.92
CA SER A 152 0.59 -4.99 16.02
C SER A 152 -0.58 -4.08 15.68
N GLU A 153 -0.35 -3.04 14.86
CA GLU A 153 -1.36 -2.06 14.49
C GLU A 153 -1.33 -1.82 12.98
N PRO A 154 -1.75 -2.79 12.13
CA PRO A 154 -1.56 -2.74 10.68
C PRO A 154 -1.98 -1.43 10.02
N ARG A 155 -3.09 -0.83 10.46
CA ARG A 155 -3.53 0.48 9.98
C ARG A 155 -2.51 1.59 10.24
N ARG A 156 -1.99 1.67 11.46
CA ARG A 156 -0.98 2.67 11.86
C ARG A 156 0.35 2.38 11.17
N ASP A 157 0.76 1.11 11.11
CA ASP A 157 1.98 0.67 10.44
C ASP A 157 1.96 1.00 8.94
N ILE A 158 0.83 0.78 8.24
CA ILE A 158 0.66 1.15 6.81
C ILE A 158 0.76 2.67 6.61
N LEU A 159 0.07 3.46 7.43
CA LEU A 159 0.15 4.91 7.31
C LEU A 159 1.58 5.43 7.58
N ALA A 160 2.26 4.86 8.58
CA ALA A 160 3.65 5.19 8.89
C ALA A 160 4.60 4.81 7.73
N PHE A 161 4.41 3.65 7.12
CA PHE A 161 5.14 3.22 5.93
C PHE A 161 5.00 4.22 4.78
N LEU A 162 3.78 4.67 4.47
CA LEU A 162 3.53 5.64 3.40
C LEU A 162 4.09 7.02 3.72
N LYS A 163 3.92 7.50 4.96
CA LYS A 163 4.52 8.77 5.42
C LYS A 163 6.04 8.73 5.36
N ALA A 164 6.66 7.60 5.71
CA ALA A 164 8.10 7.42 5.58
C ALA A 164 8.56 7.35 4.12
N SER A 165 7.77 6.82 3.20
CA SER A 165 8.05 6.88 1.76
C SER A 165 8.02 8.33 1.24
N HIS A 166 7.04 9.12 1.71
CA HIS A 166 6.89 10.53 1.36
C HIS A 166 8.10 11.40 1.72
N THR A 167 8.83 11.08 2.79
CA THR A 167 10.03 11.87 3.16
C THR A 167 11.15 11.79 2.11
N TYR A 168 11.10 10.85 1.17
CA TYR A 168 12.09 10.67 0.11
C TYR A 168 11.77 11.45 -1.18
N VAL A 169 10.67 12.21 -1.24
CA VAL A 169 10.31 12.98 -2.45
C VAL A 169 11.41 13.97 -2.84
N ASP A 170 11.93 14.75 -1.90
CA ASP A 170 12.99 15.73 -2.18
C ASP A 170 14.32 15.07 -2.58
N GLU A 171 14.67 13.95 -1.93
CA GLU A 171 15.87 13.17 -2.28
C GLU A 171 15.74 12.56 -3.68
N PHE A 172 14.58 11.99 -4.03
CA PHE A 172 14.31 11.48 -5.37
C PHE A 172 14.55 12.54 -6.44
N TYR A 173 13.98 13.73 -6.25
CA TYR A 173 14.14 14.85 -7.17
C TYR A 173 15.57 15.39 -7.22
N THR A 174 16.29 15.37 -6.11
CA THR A 174 17.73 15.71 -6.07
C THR A 174 18.54 14.74 -6.90
N ILE A 175 18.27 13.44 -6.78
CA ILE A 175 18.96 12.38 -7.55
C ILE A 175 18.63 12.50 -9.04
N ASP A 176 17.36 12.65 -9.41
CA ASP A 176 16.96 12.84 -10.81
C ASP A 176 17.60 14.08 -11.42
N LYS A 177 17.69 15.19 -10.66
CA LYS A 177 18.35 16.41 -11.13
C LYS A 177 19.86 16.21 -11.41
N GLN A 178 20.54 15.40 -10.60
CA GLN A 178 21.96 15.12 -10.78
C GLN A 178 22.21 14.14 -11.94
N SER A 179 21.39 13.10 -12.03
CA SER A 179 21.45 12.08 -13.08
C SER A 179 20.03 11.59 -13.35
N PRO A 180 19.37 12.12 -14.40
CA PRO A 180 17.96 11.83 -14.66
C PRO A 180 17.71 10.34 -14.82
N PHE A 181 16.72 9.79 -14.12
CA PHE A 181 16.36 8.38 -14.27
C PHE A 181 15.96 8.10 -15.73
N ASN A 182 16.62 7.13 -16.37
CA ASN A 182 16.27 6.59 -17.68
C ASN A 182 16.96 5.22 -17.87
N SER A 183 16.65 4.53 -18.96
CA SER A 183 17.19 3.18 -19.23
C SER A 183 18.72 3.11 -19.36
N LEU A 184 19.41 4.22 -19.65
CA LEU A 184 20.86 4.29 -19.83
C LEU A 184 21.61 4.75 -18.58
N THR A 185 20.89 5.12 -17.51
CA THR A 185 21.51 5.70 -16.31
C THR A 185 22.15 4.64 -15.45
N THR A 186 23.46 4.76 -15.21
CA THR A 186 24.25 3.78 -14.46
C THR A 186 24.87 4.35 -13.18
N ALA A 187 24.54 5.60 -12.82
CA ALA A 187 25.05 6.24 -11.62
C ALA A 187 24.72 5.41 -10.35
N PRO A 188 25.71 5.14 -9.48
CA PRO A 188 25.51 4.29 -8.30
C PRO A 188 24.44 4.80 -7.35
N GLN A 189 24.28 6.12 -7.21
CA GLN A 189 23.31 6.72 -6.31
C GLN A 189 21.86 6.42 -6.74
N ASN A 190 21.55 6.52 -8.04
CA ASN A 190 20.23 6.14 -8.57
C ASN A 190 19.93 4.67 -8.25
N LYS A 191 20.91 3.79 -8.45
CA LYS A 191 20.76 2.34 -8.22
C LYS A 191 20.54 2.05 -6.75
N GLN A 192 21.37 2.64 -5.88
CA GLN A 192 21.29 2.47 -4.43
C GLN A 192 19.94 2.96 -3.89
N PHE A 193 19.50 4.16 -4.29
CA PHE A 193 18.20 4.70 -3.93
C PHE A 193 17.07 3.77 -4.37
N THR A 194 17.09 3.33 -5.63
CA THR A 194 16.05 2.45 -6.20
C THR A 194 15.98 1.12 -5.47
N VAL A 195 17.12 0.46 -5.22
CA VAL A 195 17.18 -0.79 -4.47
C VAL A 195 16.67 -0.58 -3.05
N ALA A 196 17.06 0.50 -2.36
CA ALA A 196 16.56 0.81 -1.03
C ALA A 196 15.03 0.98 -0.99
N ARG A 197 14.44 1.66 -1.99
CA ARG A 197 12.97 1.80 -2.09
C ARG A 197 12.28 0.46 -2.35
N LEU A 198 12.82 -0.37 -3.24
CA LEU A 198 12.26 -1.69 -3.54
C LEU A 198 12.36 -2.63 -2.34
N VAL A 199 13.48 -2.64 -1.62
CA VAL A 199 13.65 -3.41 -0.37
C VAL A 199 12.65 -2.96 0.67
N PHE A 200 12.49 -1.65 0.87
CA PHE A 200 11.50 -1.09 1.81
C PHE A 200 10.07 -1.56 1.52
N GLY A 201 9.67 -1.55 0.24
CA GLY A 201 8.37 -2.10 -0.18
C GLY A 201 8.24 -3.61 0.03
N ALA A 202 9.28 -4.36 -0.35
CA ALA A 202 9.30 -5.83 -0.20
C ALA A 202 9.26 -6.27 1.27
N GLU A 203 9.94 -5.56 2.17
CA GLU A 203 9.91 -5.84 3.61
C GLU A 203 8.52 -5.57 4.20
N MET A 204 7.88 -4.45 3.86
CA MET A 204 6.50 -4.16 4.31
C MET A 204 5.51 -5.20 3.76
N LEU A 205 5.63 -5.59 2.49
CA LEU A 205 4.78 -6.61 1.88
C LEU A 205 4.92 -7.96 2.61
N ARG A 206 6.16 -8.38 2.85
CA ARG A 206 6.48 -9.59 3.62
C ARG A 206 5.85 -9.52 5.01
N ASP A 207 5.99 -8.40 5.71
CA ASP A 207 5.46 -8.23 7.07
C ASP A 207 3.93 -8.26 7.08
N LEU A 208 3.27 -7.68 6.07
CA LEU A 208 1.81 -7.75 5.90
C LEU A 208 1.33 -9.17 5.61
N TRP A 209 1.96 -9.88 4.67
CA TRP A 209 1.64 -11.29 4.39
C TRP A 209 1.84 -12.17 5.63
N TRP A 210 2.97 -11.99 6.31
CA TRP A 210 3.30 -12.73 7.52
C TRP A 210 2.28 -12.44 8.63
N THR A 211 1.97 -11.17 8.87
CA THR A 211 0.97 -10.74 9.85
C THR A 211 -0.40 -11.33 9.52
N ALA A 212 -0.82 -11.29 8.26
CA ALA A 212 -2.10 -11.86 7.83
C ALA A 212 -2.14 -13.38 8.08
N TRP A 213 -1.05 -14.09 7.79
CA TRP A 213 -0.95 -15.52 8.03
C TRP A 213 -1.00 -15.88 9.52
N VAL A 214 -0.17 -15.26 10.35
CA VAL A 214 -0.04 -15.62 11.78
C VAL A 214 -1.23 -15.17 12.62
N THR A 215 -1.91 -14.08 12.22
CA THR A 215 -3.09 -13.56 12.93
C THR A 215 -4.41 -14.07 12.34
N SER A 216 -4.36 -14.92 11.30
CA SER A 216 -5.56 -15.59 10.79
C SER A 216 -6.02 -16.67 11.75
N VAL A 217 -7.30 -16.64 12.10
CA VAL A 217 -7.96 -17.61 12.97
C VAL A 217 -8.99 -18.40 12.16
N ASP A 218 -9.24 -19.64 12.54
CA ASP A 218 -10.38 -20.39 11.98
C ASP A 218 -11.68 -19.69 12.42
N PRO A 219 -12.48 -19.12 11.51
CA PRO A 219 -13.70 -18.39 11.87
C PRO A 219 -14.70 -19.24 12.67
N ARG A 220 -14.64 -20.57 12.57
CA ARG A 220 -15.49 -21.50 13.34
C ARG A 220 -15.11 -21.50 14.82
N THR A 221 -13.82 -21.32 15.14
CA THR A 221 -13.32 -21.26 16.53
C THR A 221 -13.68 -19.95 17.21
N THR A 222 -13.73 -18.83 16.47
CA THR A 222 -14.20 -17.55 16.99
C THR A 222 -15.72 -17.50 17.15
N ALA A 223 -16.47 -18.13 16.26
CA ALA A 223 -17.94 -18.18 16.34
C ALA A 223 -18.44 -19.05 17.50
N SER A 224 -17.68 -20.06 17.93
CA SER A 224 -18.04 -20.90 19.09
C SER A 224 -17.79 -20.23 20.44
N ALA A 225 -17.05 -19.11 20.47
CA ALA A 225 -16.74 -18.36 21.71
C ALA A 225 -17.74 -17.25 22.02
N ALA A 226 -18.64 -16.91 21.08
CA ALA A 226 -19.75 -16.01 21.37
C ALA A 226 -20.84 -16.79 22.14
N PRO A 227 -21.27 -16.35 23.34
CA PRO A 227 -22.39 -17.00 24.01
C PRO A 227 -23.61 -16.87 23.10
N ARG A 228 -24.23 -18.01 22.75
CA ARG A 228 -25.54 -18.01 22.12
C ARG A 228 -26.47 -17.26 23.07
N ALA A 229 -26.92 -16.07 22.69
CA ALA A 229 -27.98 -15.38 23.40
C ALA A 229 -29.16 -16.36 23.50
N GLY A 230 -29.45 -16.77 24.72
CA GLY A 230 -30.52 -17.70 25.03
C GLY A 230 -31.84 -17.19 24.47
N GLY A 231 -32.62 -18.11 23.92
CA GLY A 231 -33.88 -17.82 23.27
C GLY A 231 -34.85 -17.06 24.18
N THR A 232 -35.55 -16.11 23.58
CA THR A 232 -36.81 -15.58 24.10
C THR A 232 -37.91 -16.00 23.13
N GLY A 233 -38.97 -16.58 23.71
CA GLY A 233 -40.04 -17.33 23.06
C GLY A 233 -40.93 -16.55 22.08
N PRO A 234 -42.08 -17.14 21.71
CA PRO A 234 -42.86 -16.67 20.57
C PRO A 234 -43.48 -15.30 20.85
N ILE A 235 -43.37 -14.44 19.84
CA ILE A 235 -44.02 -13.12 19.77
C ILE A 235 -45.53 -13.34 19.62
N PRO A 236 -46.40 -12.80 20.49
CA PRO A 236 -47.83 -12.80 20.24
C PRO A 236 -48.16 -11.72 19.19
N LEU A 237 -48.92 -12.11 18.16
CA LEU A 237 -49.44 -11.19 17.15
C LEU A 237 -50.68 -10.45 17.70
N PRO A 238 -50.90 -9.17 17.30
CA PRO A 238 -52.20 -8.53 17.41
C PRO A 238 -53.20 -9.06 16.37
#